data_AF-J2GLW5-F1
#
_entry.id   AF-J2GLW5-F1
#
_cell.length_a   1.000
_cell.length_b   1.000
_cell.length_c   1.000
_cell.angle_alpha   90.00
_cell.angle_beta   90.00
_cell.angle_gamma   90.00
#
_symmetry.space_group_name_H-M   'P 1'
#
loop_
_entity.id
_entity.type
_entity.pdbx_description
1 polymer ?
#
loop_
_entity_poly.entity_id
_entity_poly.type
_entity_poly.pdbx_seq_one_letter_code
_entity_poly.pdbx_strand_id
1 'polypeptide(L)'
;MSRRARGPAGFSPARLGLTLRFKTETRKGARRKGKTDVAGPGMKRVIAALAGFALPAIVAAYLKLAPLGGSLAPLDVLASRIIAIQGRDIAVLALLGLGVILAALAALVFGQSGTKQRRIGTEPLIEPMATWTPEPLAGDAMPGDRIAGLRRRALPDEEPAPAPVEAEPAAPPPPVILIRKPREPGRDWFSDASWLGGLPKLGDAPWPRDAGGVPVPFAAQIDLADLAFAAPGAALPTSGSLAFFLGSGAVIAVPDGEHGFAEPPADLPPAFDEGGQPFPATPGRLSRWFFPFWPVELTPLDLPENLRHHGDLLRETAIEEAMASQLQRVAPLRDHPFYAAGVGAPVEALWWHSVIHLTDQLHEALAACARPIAMQRAALEQKLGALAQLEANPAATADAVEHARQTADYLAEELEETEAQCAALPDMVEALEGFIAGRDPWTQLSPEELDVVADLLSEVHERFGELVRHHVPGSLAQLATLSVRAMVSGPPEALAALPGDVLERINADYRLPPIDQHQIFGLPARRAARSEHDGDILLLQLGYDDMMEWCWAEGGLYQFRIAPQDAAAGNWSAASLTFRDS
;
A
#
# COMPACT_ATOMS: atom_id res chain seq x y z
N MET A 1 61.71 -7.95 39.10
CA MET A 1 61.44 -8.05 37.65
C MET A 1 60.20 -7.24 37.36
N SER A 2 60.38 -6.05 36.79
CA SER A 2 59.32 -5.07 36.52
C SER A 2 58.97 -5.12 35.03
N ARG A 3 57.72 -5.43 34.68
CA ARG A 3 57.21 -5.35 33.30
C ARG A 3 56.20 -4.20 33.21
N ARG A 4 56.60 -3.17 32.46
CA ARG A 4 55.83 -1.99 32.08
C ARG A 4 54.65 -2.35 31.20
N ALA A 5 53.48 -1.83 31.55
CA ALA A 5 52.34 -1.68 30.66
C ALA A 5 52.63 -0.58 29.62
N ARG A 6 52.32 -0.85 28.34
CA ARG A 6 52.22 0.16 27.28
C ARG A 6 50.73 0.40 27.02
N GLY A 7 50.28 1.64 27.16
CA GLY A 7 48.92 2.05 26.82
C GLY A 7 48.70 2.14 25.31
N PRO A 8 47.44 2.18 24.85
CA PRO A 8 47.12 2.28 23.43
C PRO A 8 47.30 3.71 22.92
N ALA A 9 47.85 3.81 21.72
CA ALA A 9 48.04 5.06 20.99
C ALA A 9 46.69 5.62 20.53
N GLY A 10 46.50 6.93 20.74
CA GLY A 10 45.34 7.66 20.27
C GLY A 10 45.27 7.70 18.75
N PHE A 11 44.09 7.38 18.22
CA PHE A 11 43.72 7.59 16.83
C PHE A 11 43.28 9.05 16.66
N SER A 12 43.99 9.79 15.81
CA SER A 12 43.64 11.16 15.42
C SER A 12 42.90 11.10 14.08
N PRO A 13 41.66 11.61 13.96
CA PRO A 13 40.97 11.63 12.67
C PRO A 13 41.58 12.74 11.82
N ALA A 14 42.33 12.33 10.80
CA ALA A 14 42.77 13.22 9.74
C ALA A 14 41.54 13.72 8.98
N ARG A 15 41.38 15.05 8.91
CA ARG A 15 40.44 15.75 8.03
C ARG A 15 40.71 15.34 6.58
N LEU A 16 39.91 14.41 6.05
CA LEU A 16 39.74 14.22 4.62
C LEU A 16 38.80 15.32 4.12
N GLY A 17 39.38 16.44 3.69
CA GLY A 17 38.67 17.44 2.91
C GLY A 17 38.45 16.91 1.50
N LEU A 18 37.42 16.08 1.31
CA LEU A 18 36.93 15.71 0.00
C LEU A 18 36.23 16.94 -0.60
N THR A 19 37.01 17.77 -1.30
CA THR A 19 36.43 18.87 -2.09
C THR A 19 35.95 18.24 -3.40
N LEU A 20 34.71 17.75 -3.43
CA LEU A 20 34.03 17.41 -4.68
C LEU A 20 33.86 18.70 -5.48
N ARG A 21 34.84 19.01 -6.34
CA ARG A 21 34.69 20.04 -7.37
C ARG A 21 33.80 19.48 -8.46
N PHE A 22 32.49 19.66 -8.30
CA PHE A 22 31.55 19.53 -9.39
C PHE A 22 31.84 20.65 -10.41
N LYS A 23 32.38 20.25 -11.56
CA LYS A 23 32.56 21.12 -12.70
C LYS A 23 31.19 21.25 -13.37
N THR A 24 30.45 22.29 -13.01
CA THR A 24 29.19 22.65 -13.65
C THR A 24 29.45 23.15 -15.07
N GLU A 25 29.57 22.22 -16.02
CA GLU A 25 29.38 22.56 -17.42
C GLU A 25 27.89 22.79 -17.66
N THR A 26 27.52 24.08 -17.70
CA THR A 26 26.17 24.54 -18.03
C THR A 26 25.88 24.24 -19.50
N ARG A 27 25.49 23.00 -19.79
CA ARG A 27 24.90 22.64 -21.09
C ARG A 27 23.50 23.26 -21.13
N LYS A 28 23.36 24.35 -21.88
CA LYS A 28 22.08 25.03 -22.16
C LYS A 28 21.22 24.13 -23.06
N GLY A 29 20.66 23.07 -22.50
CA GLY A 29 19.65 22.23 -23.14
C GLY A 29 18.33 22.98 -23.18
N ALA A 30 17.79 23.21 -24.38
CA ALA A 30 16.44 23.72 -24.57
C ALA A 30 15.45 22.63 -24.10
N ARG A 31 15.03 22.74 -22.85
CA ARG A 31 14.09 21.83 -22.18
C ARG A 31 12.70 21.94 -22.84
N ARG A 32 12.33 21.00 -23.70
CA ARG A 32 10.92 20.76 -24.07
C ARG A 32 10.34 19.76 -23.08
N LYS A 33 9.48 20.23 -22.17
CA LYS A 33 8.72 19.40 -21.24
C LYS A 33 7.83 18.43 -22.03
N GLY A 34 8.18 17.15 -22.06
CA GLY A 34 7.24 16.07 -22.37
C GLY A 34 6.27 15.92 -21.19
N LYS A 35 5.03 16.34 -21.39
CA LYS A 35 3.95 16.17 -20.41
C LYS A 35 3.13 14.97 -20.85
N THR A 36 3.10 13.92 -20.02
CA THR A 36 2.21 12.77 -20.20
C THR A 36 0.78 13.26 -20.02
N ASP A 37 0.07 13.33 -21.14
CA ASP A 37 -1.26 13.92 -21.22
C ASP A 37 -2.29 12.82 -21.48
N VAL A 38 -2.85 12.26 -20.40
CA VAL A 38 -3.89 11.21 -20.41
C VAL A 38 -5.25 11.75 -20.90
N ALA A 39 -5.40 13.06 -21.04
CA ALA A 39 -6.60 13.69 -21.59
C ALA A 39 -6.36 14.19 -23.03
N GLY A 40 -7.21 13.76 -23.97
CA GLY A 40 -7.20 14.29 -25.33
C GLY A 40 -7.23 15.82 -25.36
N PRO A 41 -6.64 16.48 -26.38
CA PRO A 41 -6.49 17.94 -26.43
C PRO A 41 -7.82 18.70 -26.36
N GLY A 42 -8.95 18.06 -26.68
CA GLY A 42 -10.29 18.61 -26.46
C GLY A 42 -10.74 18.60 -24.98
N MET A 43 -10.39 17.57 -24.21
CA MET A 43 -10.86 17.40 -22.84
C MET A 43 -10.15 18.37 -21.87
N LYS A 44 -8.87 18.68 -22.10
CA LYS A 44 -8.18 19.72 -21.31
C LYS A 44 -8.76 21.11 -21.48
N ARG A 45 -9.29 21.42 -22.66
CA ARG A 45 -9.96 22.71 -22.94
C ARG A 45 -11.26 22.83 -22.14
N VAL A 46 -12.02 21.75 -22.09
CA VAL A 46 -13.25 21.67 -21.30
C VAL A 46 -12.93 21.77 -19.81
N ILE A 47 -11.94 21.03 -19.31
CA ILE A 47 -11.53 21.09 -17.90
C ILE A 47 -11.00 22.49 -17.53
N ALA A 48 -10.16 23.11 -18.36
CA ALA A 48 -9.65 24.45 -18.09
C ALA A 48 -10.74 25.53 -18.10
N ALA A 49 -11.69 25.45 -19.05
CA ALA A 49 -12.83 26.36 -19.09
C ALA A 49 -13.79 26.15 -17.90
N LEU A 50 -14.05 24.89 -17.53
CA LEU A 50 -14.86 24.55 -16.35
C LEU A 50 -14.18 25.03 -15.06
N ALA A 51 -12.88 24.81 -14.90
CA ALA A 51 -12.13 25.27 -13.73
C ALA A 51 -12.11 26.81 -13.63
N GLY A 52 -11.94 27.50 -14.76
CA GLY A 52 -11.94 28.97 -14.81
C GLY A 52 -13.26 29.60 -14.38
N PHE A 53 -14.40 28.91 -14.56
CA PHE A 53 -15.71 29.38 -14.11
C PHE A 53 -16.11 28.84 -12.73
N ALA A 54 -15.84 27.56 -12.44
CA ALA A 54 -16.28 26.90 -11.22
C ALA A 54 -15.65 27.51 -9.96
N LEU A 55 -14.36 27.85 -10.01
CA LEU A 55 -13.66 28.39 -8.83
C LEU A 55 -14.23 29.77 -8.42
N PRO A 56 -14.38 30.77 -9.31
CA PRO A 56 -15.05 32.03 -8.97
C PRO A 56 -16.52 31.85 -8.56
N ALA A 57 -17.25 30.89 -9.14
CA ALA A 57 -18.64 30.61 -8.79
C ALA A 57 -18.78 30.03 -7.37
N ILE A 58 -17.88 29.12 -6.96
CA ILE A 58 -17.85 28.58 -5.59
C ILE A 58 -17.57 29.69 -4.59
N VAL A 59 -16.61 30.60 -4.88
CA VAL A 59 -16.31 31.73 -4.00
C VAL A 59 -17.49 32.71 -3.96
N ALA A 60 -18.18 32.96 -5.08
CA ALA A 60 -19.37 33.80 -5.12
C ALA A 60 -20.53 33.20 -4.31
N ALA A 61 -20.75 31.89 -4.41
CA ALA A 61 -21.74 31.16 -3.61
C ALA A 61 -21.41 31.26 -2.11
N TYR A 62 -20.14 31.09 -1.75
CA TYR A 62 -19.66 31.27 -0.38
C TYR A 62 -19.93 32.69 0.13
N LEU A 63 -19.55 33.74 -0.61
CA LEU A 63 -19.81 35.13 -0.21
C LEU A 63 -21.31 35.46 -0.04
N LYS A 64 -22.18 34.80 -0.81
CA LYS A 64 -23.64 34.97 -0.68
C LYS A 64 -24.17 34.34 0.60
N LEU A 65 -23.60 33.21 1.00
CA LEU A 65 -24.03 32.41 2.15
C LEU A 65 -23.33 32.80 3.47
N ALA A 66 -22.16 33.44 3.41
CA ALA A 66 -21.40 33.86 4.58
C ALA A 66 -22.18 34.86 5.46
N PRO A 67 -21.96 34.89 6.79
CA PRO A 67 -21.08 33.97 7.52
C PRO A 67 -21.72 32.59 7.75
N LEU A 68 -20.91 31.53 7.67
CA LEU A 68 -21.34 30.14 7.87
C LEU A 68 -20.83 29.55 9.20
N GLY A 69 -19.77 30.10 9.78
CA GLY A 69 -19.19 29.63 11.04
C GLY A 69 -18.44 28.29 10.94
N GLY A 70 -18.16 27.69 12.10
CA GLY A 70 -17.47 26.40 12.20
C GLY A 70 -16.03 26.43 11.68
N SER A 71 -15.63 25.39 10.95
CA SER A 71 -14.29 25.27 10.34
C SER A 71 -14.00 26.34 9.26
N LEU A 72 -15.03 27.05 8.79
CA LEU A 72 -14.91 28.09 7.76
C LEU A 72 -14.82 29.51 8.34
N ALA A 73 -14.78 29.66 9.67
CA ALA A 73 -14.66 30.96 10.34
C ALA A 73 -13.49 31.85 9.84
N PRO A 74 -12.30 31.32 9.47
CA PRO A 74 -11.25 32.15 8.88
C PRO A 74 -11.64 32.78 7.54
N LEU A 75 -12.43 32.08 6.72
CA LEU A 75 -12.91 32.57 5.43
C LEU A 75 -14.04 33.59 5.59
N ASP A 76 -14.83 33.52 6.66
CA ASP A 76 -15.85 34.52 7.00
C ASP A 76 -15.24 35.91 7.30
N VAL A 77 -14.03 35.95 7.88
CA VAL A 77 -13.29 37.21 8.11
C VAL A 77 -12.86 37.84 6.78
N LEU A 78 -12.44 37.04 5.81
CA LEU A 78 -12.10 37.55 4.48
C LEU A 78 -13.36 37.99 3.72
N ALA A 79 -14.43 37.18 3.77
CA ALA A 79 -15.70 37.48 3.14
C ALA A 79 -16.32 38.79 3.66
N SER A 80 -16.30 38.99 4.98
CA SER A 80 -16.82 40.22 5.60
C SER A 80 -16.05 41.47 5.17
N ARG A 81 -14.72 41.39 5.01
CA ARG A 81 -13.92 42.51 4.48
C ARG A 81 -14.28 42.85 3.04
N ILE A 82 -14.44 41.84 2.18
CA ILE A 82 -14.82 42.04 0.77
C ILE A 82 -16.24 42.64 0.68
N ILE A 83 -17.18 42.11 1.47
CA ILE A 83 -18.57 42.62 1.55
C ILE A 83 -18.61 44.06 2.08
N ALA A 84 -17.78 44.41 3.05
CA ALA A 84 -17.74 45.76 3.62
C ALA A 84 -17.24 46.82 2.62
N ILE A 85 -16.33 46.44 1.71
CA ILE A 85 -15.75 47.38 0.74
C ILE A 85 -16.71 47.63 -0.43
N GLN A 86 -17.31 46.57 -0.97
CA GLN A 86 -18.06 46.67 -2.24
C GLN A 86 -19.57 46.46 -2.09
N GLY A 87 -20.05 45.95 -0.97
CA GLY A 87 -21.42 45.45 -0.82
C GLY A 87 -21.55 44.01 -1.33
N ARG A 88 -22.39 43.21 -0.66
CA ARG A 88 -22.49 41.76 -0.91
C ARG A 88 -22.88 41.43 -2.35
N ASP A 89 -23.91 42.08 -2.87
CA ASP A 89 -24.42 41.74 -4.21
C ASP A 89 -23.45 42.17 -5.31
N ILE A 90 -22.72 43.28 -5.12
CA ILE A 90 -21.70 43.74 -6.06
C ILE A 90 -20.49 42.79 -6.07
N ALA A 91 -20.05 42.33 -4.90
CA ALA A 91 -18.94 41.37 -4.80
C ALA A 91 -19.27 40.02 -5.46
N VAL A 92 -20.50 39.52 -5.28
CA VAL A 92 -20.97 38.28 -5.92
C VAL A 92 -21.03 38.45 -7.44
N LEU A 93 -21.63 39.54 -7.94
CA LEU A 93 -21.70 39.83 -9.37
C LEU A 93 -20.31 40.01 -10.01
N ALA A 94 -19.39 40.66 -9.30
CA ALA A 94 -18.01 40.87 -9.78
C ALA A 94 -17.25 39.54 -9.95
N LEU A 95 -17.39 38.60 -9.01
CA LEU A 95 -16.76 37.28 -9.11
C LEU A 95 -17.36 36.41 -10.21
N LEU A 96 -18.69 36.43 -10.38
CA LEU A 96 -19.34 35.73 -11.48
C LEU A 96 -18.92 36.32 -12.83
N GLY A 97 -18.87 37.65 -12.94
CA GLY A 97 -18.35 38.34 -14.12
C GLY A 97 -16.89 37.97 -14.43
N LEU A 98 -16.03 37.91 -13.41
CA LEU A 98 -14.65 37.47 -13.55
C LEU A 98 -14.56 36.01 -14.05
N GLY A 99 -15.39 35.10 -13.53
CA GLY A 99 -15.44 33.71 -13.99
C GLY A 99 -15.82 33.59 -15.46
N VAL A 100 -16.78 34.39 -15.94
CA VAL A 100 -17.15 34.44 -17.36
C VAL A 100 -15.99 34.95 -18.22
N ILE A 101 -15.30 36.01 -17.77
CA ILE A 101 -14.15 36.58 -18.49
C ILE A 101 -13.01 35.56 -18.57
N LEU A 102 -12.69 34.86 -17.47
CA LEU A 102 -11.64 33.84 -17.44
C LEU A 102 -11.98 32.64 -18.33
N ALA A 103 -13.23 32.17 -18.33
CA ALA A 103 -13.68 31.12 -19.22
C ALA A 103 -13.60 31.54 -20.70
N ALA A 104 -13.96 32.78 -21.02
CA ALA A 104 -13.85 33.33 -22.37
C ALA A 104 -12.39 33.49 -22.81
N LEU A 105 -11.50 33.95 -21.92
CA LEU A 105 -10.06 34.03 -22.18
C LEU A 105 -9.44 32.65 -22.40
N ALA A 106 -9.81 31.65 -21.60
CA ALA A 106 -9.38 30.26 -21.82
C ALA A 106 -9.85 29.78 -23.20
N ALA A 107 -11.12 30.00 -23.55
CA ALA A 107 -11.65 29.63 -24.86
C ALA A 107 -10.92 30.33 -26.01
N LEU A 108 -10.53 31.60 -25.86
CA LEU A 108 -9.79 32.37 -26.88
C LEU A 108 -8.34 31.92 -27.03
N VAL A 109 -7.63 31.71 -25.91
CA VAL A 109 -6.22 31.27 -25.91
C VAL A 109 -6.07 29.88 -26.53
N PHE A 110 -7.07 29.01 -26.36
CA PHE A 110 -7.05 27.66 -26.94
C PHE A 110 -7.82 27.50 -28.26
N GLY A 111 -8.58 28.52 -28.67
CA GLY A 111 -9.47 28.48 -29.85
C GLY A 111 -8.80 28.80 -31.18
N GLN A 112 -7.60 29.39 -31.20
CA GLN A 112 -6.91 29.74 -32.46
C GLN A 112 -6.12 28.58 -33.10
N SER A 113 -6.03 27.43 -32.43
CA SER A 113 -5.25 26.28 -32.88
C SER A 113 -6.16 25.13 -33.32
N GLY A 114 -6.57 25.13 -34.60
CA GLY A 114 -7.01 23.92 -35.30
C GLY A 114 -8.40 23.98 -35.95
N THR A 115 -8.47 24.47 -37.18
CA THR A 115 -9.53 24.11 -38.14
C THR A 115 -8.92 23.30 -39.27
N LYS A 116 -8.84 21.97 -39.08
CA LYS A 116 -8.91 20.92 -40.12
C LYS A 116 -8.63 19.58 -39.44
N GLN A 117 -9.67 18.92 -38.97
CA GLN A 117 -9.58 17.51 -38.62
C GLN A 117 -10.54 16.72 -39.52
N ARG A 118 -9.91 16.11 -40.52
CA ARG A 118 -10.48 15.18 -41.49
C ARG A 118 -10.75 13.88 -40.75
N ARG A 119 -11.97 13.33 -40.89
CA ARG A 119 -12.33 11.97 -40.46
C ARG A 119 -11.30 10.97 -41.03
N ILE A 120 -10.60 10.23 -40.17
CA ILE A 120 -9.85 9.02 -40.50
C ILE A 120 -10.28 7.92 -39.52
N GLY A 121 -10.27 6.70 -40.02
CA GLY A 121 -10.99 5.55 -39.51
C GLY A 121 -10.52 5.03 -38.17
N THR A 122 -11.46 4.33 -37.55
CA THR A 122 -11.33 3.52 -36.34
C THR A 122 -10.28 2.42 -36.54
N GLU A 123 -9.16 2.51 -35.84
CA GLU A 123 -8.28 1.37 -35.57
C GLU A 123 -8.72 0.65 -34.27
N PRO A 124 -8.55 -0.68 -34.17
CA PRO A 124 -8.96 -1.44 -33.01
C PRO A 124 -8.06 -1.14 -31.80
N LEU A 125 -8.68 -0.95 -30.64
CA LEU A 125 -7.98 -0.86 -29.35
C LEU A 125 -7.16 -2.13 -29.13
N ILE A 126 -5.86 -1.94 -28.93
CA ILE A 126 -5.00 -2.94 -28.29
C ILE A 126 -5.38 -2.93 -26.81
N GLU A 127 -5.89 -4.06 -26.32
CA GLU A 127 -6.17 -4.27 -24.90
C GLU A 127 -4.88 -4.10 -24.08
N PRO A 128 -4.90 -3.35 -22.96
CA PRO A 128 -3.77 -3.32 -22.04
C PRO A 128 -3.52 -4.74 -21.51
N MET A 129 -2.27 -5.19 -21.64
CA MET A 129 -1.85 -6.53 -21.25
C MET A 129 -2.18 -6.81 -19.78
N ALA A 130 -2.77 -7.98 -19.55
CA ALA A 130 -3.09 -8.54 -18.26
C ALA A 130 -1.89 -8.48 -17.30
N THR A 131 -2.13 -7.88 -16.13
CA THR A 131 -1.40 -8.19 -14.90
C THR A 131 -1.50 -9.70 -14.68
N TRP A 132 -0.35 -10.36 -14.63
CA TRP A 132 -0.27 -11.79 -14.32
C TRP A 132 -0.71 -11.99 -12.86
N THR A 133 -1.96 -12.40 -12.67
CA THR A 133 -2.42 -13.07 -11.47
C THR A 133 -2.13 -14.58 -11.64
N PRO A 134 -1.65 -15.29 -10.61
CA PRO A 134 -1.63 -16.74 -10.66
C PRO A 134 -3.07 -17.24 -10.72
N GLU A 135 -3.54 -17.56 -11.92
CA GLU A 135 -4.78 -18.28 -12.12
C GLU A 135 -4.65 -19.65 -11.42
N PRO A 136 -5.58 -20.05 -10.55
CA PRO A 136 -5.57 -21.40 -10.02
C PRO A 136 -5.70 -22.34 -11.21
N LEU A 137 -4.74 -23.27 -11.35
CA LEU A 137 -4.74 -24.29 -12.40
C LEU A 137 -6.10 -25.00 -12.40
N ALA A 138 -6.95 -24.60 -13.33
CA ALA A 138 -8.17 -25.30 -13.69
C ALA A 138 -7.75 -26.59 -14.42
N GLY A 139 -7.44 -27.62 -13.64
CA GLY A 139 -6.95 -28.87 -14.21
C GLY A 139 -6.48 -29.86 -13.16
N ASP A 140 -7.41 -30.32 -12.31
CA ASP A 140 -7.55 -31.74 -11.94
C ASP A 140 -8.71 -31.89 -10.95
N ALA A 141 -9.93 -31.77 -11.47
CA ALA A 141 -11.08 -32.34 -10.80
C ALA A 141 -10.92 -33.87 -10.78
N MET A 142 -10.45 -34.39 -9.63
CA MET A 142 -10.38 -35.81 -9.34
C MET A 142 -11.74 -36.48 -9.63
N PRO A 143 -11.81 -37.62 -10.34
CA PRO A 143 -13.05 -38.33 -10.65
C PRO A 143 -13.85 -38.87 -9.44
N GLY A 144 -13.42 -38.59 -8.20
CA GLY A 144 -14.03 -39.09 -6.97
C GLY A 144 -15.27 -38.34 -6.49
N ASP A 145 -15.37 -37.03 -6.76
CA ASP A 145 -16.39 -36.18 -6.12
C ASP A 145 -17.79 -36.30 -6.76
N ARG A 146 -17.88 -36.79 -8.00
CA ARG A 146 -19.19 -37.10 -8.62
C ARG A 146 -19.86 -38.36 -8.06
N ILE A 147 -19.12 -39.26 -7.41
CA ILE A 147 -19.66 -40.53 -6.89
C ILE A 147 -20.23 -40.36 -5.47
N ALA A 148 -19.74 -39.39 -4.69
CA ALA A 148 -20.29 -39.06 -3.37
C ALA A 148 -21.72 -38.48 -3.45
N GLY A 149 -22.03 -37.71 -4.51
CA GLY A 149 -23.36 -37.14 -4.75
C GLY A 149 -24.42 -38.16 -5.22
N LEU A 150 -24.02 -39.29 -5.80
CA LEU A 150 -24.95 -40.29 -6.37
C LEU A 150 -25.32 -41.41 -5.39
N ARG A 151 -24.52 -41.69 -4.35
CA ARG A 151 -24.88 -42.67 -3.30
C ARG A 151 -26.00 -42.21 -2.37
N ARG A 152 -26.30 -40.91 -2.32
CA ARG A 152 -27.34 -40.35 -1.43
C ARG A 152 -28.77 -40.51 -1.98
N ARG A 153 -28.95 -41.09 -3.17
CA ARG A 153 -30.25 -41.15 -3.89
C ARG A 153 -30.88 -42.55 -4.01
N ALA A 154 -30.32 -43.57 -3.36
CA ALA A 154 -30.70 -44.96 -3.58
C ALA A 154 -31.10 -45.74 -2.30
N LEU A 155 -31.59 -45.06 -1.26
CA LEU A 155 -32.22 -45.73 -0.11
C LEU A 155 -33.75 -45.59 -0.18
N PRO A 156 -34.51 -46.67 0.07
CA PRO A 156 -35.97 -46.66 0.05
C PRO A 156 -36.55 -45.89 1.24
N ASP A 157 -37.72 -45.27 1.02
CA ASP A 157 -38.49 -44.46 1.97
C ASP A 157 -38.73 -45.21 3.30
N GLU A 158 -37.92 -44.92 4.31
CA GLU A 158 -38.28 -45.15 5.72
C GLU A 158 -39.16 -43.99 6.19
N GLU A 159 -40.28 -44.35 6.83
CA GLU A 159 -41.25 -43.43 7.42
C GLU A 159 -40.54 -42.37 8.30
N PRO A 160 -40.71 -41.07 8.02
CA PRO A 160 -39.91 -40.04 8.65
C PRO A 160 -40.20 -40.00 10.14
N ALA A 161 -39.19 -40.33 10.95
CA ALA A 161 -39.17 -40.00 12.36
C ALA A 161 -39.51 -38.51 12.51
N PRO A 162 -40.27 -38.11 13.55
CA PRO A 162 -40.65 -36.71 13.76
C PRO A 162 -39.38 -35.87 13.69
N ALA A 163 -39.36 -34.92 12.74
CA ALA A 163 -38.20 -34.07 12.51
C ALA A 163 -37.75 -33.50 13.86
N PRO A 164 -36.48 -33.70 14.26
CA PRO A 164 -35.98 -33.08 15.48
C PRO A 164 -36.30 -31.60 15.36
N VAL A 165 -36.96 -31.05 16.39
CA VAL A 165 -37.24 -29.62 16.49
C VAL A 165 -35.91 -28.91 16.23
N GLU A 166 -35.77 -28.30 15.05
CA GLU A 166 -34.56 -27.59 14.67
C GLU A 166 -34.34 -26.52 15.74
N ALA A 167 -33.35 -26.73 16.59
CA ALA A 167 -32.97 -25.75 17.59
C ALA A 167 -32.69 -24.45 16.82
N GLU A 168 -33.30 -23.33 17.26
CA GLU A 168 -33.05 -22.05 16.63
C GLU A 168 -31.53 -21.84 16.53
N PRO A 169 -31.01 -21.52 15.33
CA PRO A 169 -29.58 -21.37 15.14
C PRO A 169 -29.08 -20.30 16.11
N ALA A 170 -28.06 -20.65 16.89
CA ALA A 170 -27.46 -19.72 17.83
C ALA A 170 -27.10 -18.42 17.11
N ALA A 171 -27.37 -17.28 17.76
CA ALA A 171 -27.04 -15.98 17.19
C ALA A 171 -25.55 -15.92 16.82
N PRO A 172 -25.19 -15.35 15.65
CA PRO A 172 -23.79 -15.26 15.26
C PRO A 172 -23.01 -14.40 16.28
N PRO A 173 -21.73 -14.72 16.51
CA PRO A 173 -20.90 -13.94 17.42
C PRO A 173 -20.75 -12.50 16.91
N PRO A 174 -20.63 -11.52 17.82
CA PRO A 174 -20.41 -10.13 17.41
C PRO A 174 -19.07 -9.99 16.65
N PRO A 175 -18.95 -9.01 15.74
CA PRO A 175 -17.66 -8.69 15.15
C PRO A 175 -16.66 -8.29 16.23
N VAL A 176 -15.42 -8.76 16.12
CA VAL A 176 -14.30 -8.41 17.00
C VAL A 176 -13.22 -7.74 16.17
N ILE A 177 -12.89 -6.49 16.47
CA ILE A 177 -11.85 -5.73 15.78
C ILE A 177 -10.51 -5.95 16.48
N LEU A 178 -9.46 -6.18 15.70
CA LEU A 178 -8.09 -6.27 16.17
C LEU A 178 -7.47 -4.87 16.15
N ILE A 179 -7.36 -4.26 17.32
CA ILE A 179 -6.77 -2.93 17.47
C ILE A 179 -5.34 -3.11 17.96
N ARG A 180 -4.35 -2.53 17.27
CA ARG A 180 -2.96 -2.55 17.75
C ARG A 180 -2.86 -1.99 19.17
N LYS A 181 -2.12 -2.62 20.07
CA LYS A 181 -1.79 -2.01 21.37
C LYS A 181 -0.87 -0.79 21.17
N PRO A 182 -1.02 0.29 21.97
CA PRO A 182 -0.09 1.42 21.95
C PRO A 182 1.33 0.92 22.17
N ARG A 183 2.34 1.52 21.53
CA ARG A 183 3.76 1.23 21.74
C ARG A 183 4.33 2.04 22.90
N GLU A 184 5.11 1.38 23.73
CA GLU A 184 5.74 1.92 24.94
C GLU A 184 7.21 1.51 24.99
N PRO A 185 8.14 2.46 25.22
CA PRO A 185 9.55 2.14 25.40
C PRO A 185 9.76 1.22 26.61
N GLY A 186 10.50 0.13 26.45
CA GLY A 186 10.88 -0.78 27.53
C GLY A 186 9.85 -1.82 27.97
N ARG A 187 8.62 -1.82 27.40
CA ARG A 187 7.67 -2.93 27.59
C ARG A 187 8.12 -4.16 26.80
N ASP A 188 7.98 -5.34 27.39
CA ASP A 188 8.19 -6.61 26.69
C ASP A 188 6.93 -6.99 25.90
N TRP A 189 6.96 -6.71 24.59
CA TRP A 189 5.86 -6.98 23.66
C TRP A 189 5.71 -8.47 23.32
N PHE A 190 6.76 -9.28 23.51
CA PHE A 190 6.77 -10.68 23.08
C PHE A 190 5.98 -11.61 24.02
N SER A 191 5.58 -11.07 25.18
CA SER A 191 4.72 -11.73 26.17
C SER A 191 3.22 -11.64 25.85
N ASP A 192 2.80 -10.83 24.87
CA ASP A 192 1.40 -10.72 24.50
C ASP A 192 0.85 -12.03 23.88
N ALA A 193 -0.43 -12.31 24.16
CA ALA A 193 -1.11 -13.53 23.75
C ALA A 193 -1.67 -13.46 22.32
N SER A 194 -2.06 -12.25 21.88
CA SER A 194 -2.57 -11.99 20.51
C SER A 194 -1.73 -10.92 19.80
N TRP A 195 -1.30 -11.18 18.57
CA TRP A 195 -0.47 -10.26 17.78
C TRP A 195 -0.58 -10.49 16.27
N LEU A 196 -0.12 -9.48 15.52
CA LEU A 196 0.07 -9.50 14.06
C LEU A 196 1.57 -9.58 13.75
N GLY A 197 1.92 -10.26 12.66
CA GLY A 197 3.30 -10.39 12.13
C GLY A 197 4.31 -10.98 13.11
N GLY A 198 5.61 -10.86 12.80
CA GLY A 198 6.70 -11.45 13.58
C GLY A 198 6.79 -12.97 13.43
N LEU A 199 7.12 -13.65 14.53
CA LEU A 199 7.22 -15.11 14.59
C LEU A 199 5.99 -15.70 15.32
N PRO A 200 5.50 -16.88 14.89
CA PRO A 200 4.47 -17.62 15.62
C PRO A 200 5.06 -18.39 16.81
N LYS A 201 4.21 -18.72 17.77
CA LYS A 201 4.48 -19.72 18.81
C LYS A 201 3.70 -20.99 18.46
N LEU A 202 4.35 -21.97 17.82
CA LEU A 202 3.69 -23.16 17.26
C LEU A 202 3.70 -24.41 18.17
N GLY A 203 4.47 -24.38 19.26
CA GLY A 203 4.73 -25.58 20.05
C GLY A 203 5.39 -26.67 19.19
N ASP A 204 4.84 -27.88 19.20
CA ASP A 204 5.32 -29.00 18.37
C ASP A 204 4.72 -29.02 16.95
N ALA A 205 3.82 -28.09 16.62
CA ALA A 205 3.20 -28.06 15.31
C ALA A 205 4.22 -27.65 14.23
N PRO A 206 4.26 -28.34 13.07
CA PRO A 206 5.18 -27.98 12.00
C PRO A 206 4.77 -26.64 11.36
N TRP A 207 5.75 -25.92 10.84
CA TRP A 207 5.49 -24.74 10.01
C TRP A 207 4.71 -25.15 8.75
N PRO A 208 3.56 -24.52 8.42
CA PRO A 208 2.77 -24.91 7.26
C PRO A 208 3.51 -24.67 5.95
N ARG A 209 3.25 -25.55 4.98
CA ARG A 209 3.81 -25.50 3.63
C ARG A 209 2.69 -25.61 2.62
N ASP A 210 2.84 -24.96 1.46
CA ASP A 210 1.91 -25.05 0.36
C ASP A 210 1.98 -26.40 -0.37
N ALA A 211 1.19 -26.59 -1.42
CA ALA A 211 1.20 -27.81 -2.22
C ALA A 211 2.54 -28.11 -2.92
N GLY A 212 3.38 -27.08 -3.14
CA GLY A 212 4.74 -27.21 -3.66
C GLY A 212 5.78 -27.50 -2.57
N GLY A 213 5.36 -27.57 -1.30
CA GLY A 213 6.25 -27.73 -0.17
C GLY A 213 6.96 -26.44 0.25
N VAL A 214 6.60 -25.27 -0.31
CA VAL A 214 7.18 -23.97 0.06
C VAL A 214 6.54 -23.51 1.38
N PRO A 215 7.33 -23.12 2.39
CA PRO A 215 6.78 -22.62 3.64
C PRO A 215 6.07 -21.28 3.43
N VAL A 216 4.95 -21.11 4.12
CA VAL A 216 4.11 -19.91 3.97
C VAL A 216 4.41 -18.83 5.02
N PRO A 217 4.32 -17.53 4.68
CA PRO A 217 4.56 -16.45 5.64
C PRO A 217 3.51 -16.37 6.75
N PHE A 218 3.96 -16.15 7.99
CA PHE A 218 3.08 -15.96 9.15
C PHE A 218 2.42 -14.58 9.16
N ALA A 219 1.12 -14.53 9.51
CA ALA A 219 0.30 -13.32 9.47
C ALA A 219 -0.10 -12.82 10.85
N ALA A 220 -0.62 -13.69 11.70
CA ALA A 220 -1.18 -13.34 13.01
C ALA A 220 -1.34 -14.57 13.89
N GLN A 221 -1.32 -14.39 15.21
CA GLN A 221 -1.70 -15.41 16.18
C GLN A 221 -2.67 -14.81 17.19
N ILE A 222 -3.80 -15.47 17.37
CA ILE A 222 -4.93 -14.98 18.17
C ILE A 222 -5.20 -15.96 19.29
N ASP A 223 -5.16 -15.47 20.52
CA ASP A 223 -5.49 -16.23 21.71
C ASP A 223 -7.00 -16.49 21.81
N LEU A 224 -7.36 -17.75 22.03
CA LEU A 224 -8.75 -18.19 22.06
C LEU A 224 -9.44 -17.87 23.39
N ALA A 225 -8.70 -17.67 24.48
CA ALA A 225 -9.29 -17.22 25.74
C ALA A 225 -9.66 -15.73 25.66
N ASP A 226 -8.78 -14.88 25.11
CA ASP A 226 -9.07 -13.47 24.80
C ASP A 226 -10.28 -13.35 23.85
N LEU A 227 -10.33 -14.19 22.82
CA LEU A 227 -11.44 -14.20 21.86
C LEU A 227 -12.76 -14.67 22.50
N ALA A 228 -12.72 -15.72 23.33
CA ALA A 228 -13.90 -16.18 24.05
C ALA A 228 -14.42 -15.15 25.06
N PHE A 229 -13.53 -14.34 25.64
CA PHE A 229 -13.89 -13.20 26.48
C PHE A 229 -14.55 -12.07 25.66
N ALA A 230 -13.99 -11.73 24.49
CA ALA A 230 -14.53 -10.69 23.62
C ALA A 230 -15.88 -11.09 22.98
N ALA A 231 -16.05 -12.35 22.58
CA ALA A 231 -17.25 -12.87 21.94
C ALA A 231 -17.80 -14.11 22.66
N PRO A 232 -18.42 -13.95 23.85
CA PRO A 232 -19.02 -15.06 24.57
C PRO A 232 -20.11 -15.73 23.72
N GLY A 233 -19.98 -17.02 23.45
CA GLY A 233 -20.91 -17.77 22.60
C GLY A 233 -20.41 -18.03 21.17
N ALA A 234 -19.22 -17.54 20.80
CA ALA A 234 -18.53 -18.06 19.62
C ALA A 234 -18.33 -19.57 19.74
N ALA A 235 -18.69 -20.32 18.70
CA ALA A 235 -18.54 -21.77 18.63
C ALA A 235 -17.09 -22.20 18.32
N LEU A 236 -16.12 -21.58 19.00
CA LEU A 236 -14.69 -21.91 18.93
C LEU A 236 -14.22 -22.47 20.28
N PRO A 237 -13.09 -23.19 20.33
CA PRO A 237 -12.46 -23.54 21.60
C PRO A 237 -12.13 -22.28 22.41
N THR A 238 -12.08 -22.42 23.74
CA THR A 238 -11.88 -21.29 24.67
C THR A 238 -10.46 -21.21 25.25
N SER A 239 -9.53 -22.02 24.74
CA SER A 239 -8.14 -22.05 25.19
C SER A 239 -7.20 -22.41 24.03
N GLY A 240 -5.92 -22.09 24.18
CA GLY A 240 -4.94 -22.15 23.11
C GLY A 240 -5.00 -20.93 22.20
N SER A 241 -4.46 -21.04 20.99
CA SER A 241 -4.47 -19.95 20.00
C SER A 241 -4.63 -20.48 18.58
N LEU A 242 -5.03 -19.61 17.66
CA LEU A 242 -5.02 -19.87 16.22
C LEU A 242 -3.91 -19.05 15.57
N ALA A 243 -3.01 -19.72 14.85
CA ALA A 243 -1.95 -19.11 14.06
C ALA A 243 -2.33 -19.14 12.57
N PHE A 244 -2.23 -17.97 11.92
CA PHE A 244 -2.67 -17.73 10.54
C PHE A 244 -1.48 -17.48 9.62
N PHE A 245 -1.50 -18.09 8.44
CA PHE A 245 -0.42 -18.00 7.45
C PHE A 245 -0.97 -17.63 6.06
N LEU A 246 -0.29 -16.71 5.37
CA LEU A 246 -0.67 -16.18 4.04
C LEU A 246 -0.10 -17.05 2.90
N GLY A 247 -0.29 -16.66 1.63
CA GLY A 247 0.08 -17.49 0.48
C GLY A 247 -1.06 -18.44 0.11
N SER A 248 -0.84 -19.76 0.19
CA SER A 248 -1.92 -20.75 -0.03
C SER A 248 -2.97 -20.79 1.08
N GLY A 249 -2.71 -20.13 2.22
CA GLY A 249 -3.56 -20.14 3.39
C GLY A 249 -3.34 -21.35 4.29
N ALA A 250 -3.15 -21.11 5.59
CA ALA A 250 -3.21 -22.15 6.60
C ALA A 250 -3.66 -21.57 7.95
N VAL A 251 -4.38 -22.39 8.72
CA VAL A 251 -4.74 -22.12 10.12
C VAL A 251 -4.27 -23.28 10.98
N ILE A 252 -3.41 -22.99 11.96
CA ILE A 252 -2.93 -23.97 12.95
C ILE A 252 -3.56 -23.63 14.29
N ALA A 253 -4.22 -24.61 14.92
CA ALA A 253 -4.52 -24.53 16.34
C ALA A 253 -3.30 -24.93 17.16
N VAL A 254 -2.89 -24.02 18.03
CA VAL A 254 -1.81 -24.22 18.99
C VAL A 254 -2.45 -24.50 20.35
N PRO A 255 -2.14 -25.63 21.00
CA PRO A 255 -2.70 -25.95 22.30
C PRO A 255 -2.28 -24.92 23.36
N ASP A 256 -3.08 -24.81 24.42
CA ASP A 256 -2.72 -23.98 25.57
C ASP A 256 -1.38 -24.41 26.19
N GLY A 257 -0.61 -23.44 26.67
CA GLY A 257 0.72 -23.66 27.24
C GLY A 257 1.74 -22.56 26.90
N GLU A 258 2.86 -22.57 27.63
CA GLU A 258 3.99 -21.70 27.35
C GLU A 258 4.82 -22.27 26.20
N HIS A 259 4.70 -21.65 25.03
CA HIS A 259 5.43 -22.01 23.82
C HIS A 259 6.45 -20.92 23.47
N GLY A 260 7.66 -21.32 23.08
CA GLY A 260 8.63 -20.41 22.48
C GLY A 260 8.24 -20.02 21.05
N PHE A 261 8.88 -18.98 20.51
CA PHE A 261 8.78 -18.69 19.09
C PHE A 261 9.36 -19.84 18.26
N ALA A 262 8.65 -20.23 17.21
CA ALA A 262 9.11 -21.26 16.29
C ALA A 262 10.31 -20.76 15.47
N GLU A 263 11.29 -21.63 15.26
CA GLU A 263 12.37 -21.34 14.32
C GLU A 263 11.82 -21.33 12.89
N PRO A 264 12.03 -20.24 12.12
CA PRO A 264 11.53 -20.15 10.75
C PRO A 264 12.29 -21.14 9.84
N PRO A 265 11.63 -21.77 8.87
CA PRO A 265 12.31 -22.58 7.87
C PRO A 265 13.38 -21.77 7.12
N ALA A 266 14.54 -22.37 6.85
CA ALA A 266 15.63 -21.72 6.13
C ALA A 266 15.26 -21.34 4.68
N ASP A 267 14.24 -22.00 4.12
CA ASP A 267 13.68 -21.77 2.80
C ASP A 267 12.42 -20.88 2.82
N LEU A 268 12.15 -20.17 3.92
CA LEU A 268 11.04 -19.21 4.01
C LEU A 268 11.23 -18.09 2.96
N PRO A 269 10.27 -17.86 2.06
CA PRO A 269 10.32 -16.71 1.18
C PRO A 269 10.13 -15.41 1.99
N PRO A 270 10.65 -14.28 1.49
CA PRO A 270 10.40 -12.98 2.10
C PRO A 270 8.91 -12.66 2.15
N ALA A 271 8.47 -12.08 3.27
CA ALA A 271 7.10 -11.65 3.49
C ALA A 271 6.79 -10.35 2.73
N PHE A 272 7.75 -9.43 2.64
CA PHE A 272 7.61 -8.15 1.92
C PHE A 272 8.98 -7.54 1.59
N ASP A 273 8.99 -6.56 0.67
CA ASP A 273 10.09 -5.59 0.54
C ASP A 273 9.73 -4.31 1.31
N GLU A 274 10.65 -3.81 2.12
CA GLU A 274 10.44 -2.59 2.90
C GLU A 274 10.08 -1.39 2.00
N GLY A 275 8.92 -0.77 2.27
CA GLY A 275 8.40 0.31 1.42
C GLY A 275 7.96 -0.11 0.01
N GLY A 276 7.99 -1.42 -0.27
CA GLY A 276 7.68 -2.02 -1.55
C GLY A 276 6.41 -2.87 -1.52
N GLN A 277 6.47 -4.01 -2.18
CA GLN A 277 5.35 -4.93 -2.34
C GLN A 277 5.46 -6.12 -1.37
N PRO A 278 4.33 -6.69 -0.95
CA PRO A 278 4.31 -7.95 -0.23
C PRO A 278 4.68 -9.12 -1.16
N PHE A 279 5.21 -10.20 -0.57
CA PHE A 279 5.58 -11.44 -1.25
C PHE A 279 6.46 -11.25 -2.49
N PRO A 280 7.62 -10.59 -2.38
CA PRO A 280 8.48 -10.36 -3.53
C PRO A 280 8.97 -11.70 -4.09
N ALA A 281 8.81 -11.86 -5.41
CA ALA A 281 9.13 -13.11 -6.09
C ALA A 281 10.63 -13.45 -6.06
N THR A 282 11.49 -12.46 -5.85
CA THR A 282 12.94 -12.62 -5.73
C THR A 282 13.42 -11.81 -4.54
N PRO A 283 14.14 -12.42 -3.58
CA PRO A 283 14.69 -11.67 -2.45
C PRO A 283 15.72 -10.64 -2.93
N GLY A 284 15.56 -9.40 -2.47
CA GLY A 284 16.48 -8.29 -2.66
C GLY A 284 17.05 -7.77 -1.34
N ARG A 285 17.70 -6.61 -1.38
CA ARG A 285 18.27 -5.92 -0.19
C ARG A 285 17.18 -5.41 0.75
N LEU A 286 16.02 -5.10 0.19
CA LEU A 286 14.85 -4.59 0.89
C LEU A 286 13.98 -5.68 1.50
N SER A 287 14.23 -6.94 1.14
CA SER A 287 13.39 -8.04 1.57
C SER A 287 13.47 -8.29 3.06
N ARG A 288 12.31 -8.59 3.64
CA ARG A 288 12.10 -8.91 5.06
C ARG A 288 11.28 -10.20 5.14
N TRP A 289 11.68 -11.10 6.03
CA TRP A 289 11.10 -12.45 6.14
C TRP A 289 9.85 -12.51 7.02
N PHE A 290 9.64 -11.51 7.85
CA PHE A 290 8.52 -11.44 8.78
C PHE A 290 7.90 -10.06 8.70
N PHE A 291 6.58 -9.99 8.62
CA PHE A 291 5.85 -8.74 8.83
C PHE A 291 6.20 -8.15 10.21
N PRO A 292 6.07 -6.83 10.40
CA PRO A 292 6.18 -6.17 11.70
C PRO A 292 5.45 -6.93 12.81
N PHE A 293 6.11 -7.22 13.95
CA PHE A 293 5.45 -7.82 15.11
C PHE A 293 4.67 -6.75 15.86
N TRP A 294 3.34 -6.85 16.00
CA TRP A 294 2.53 -5.88 16.74
C TRP A 294 1.42 -6.55 17.57
N PRO A 295 1.45 -6.46 18.91
CA PRO A 295 0.38 -6.96 19.75
C PRO A 295 -0.96 -6.27 19.52
N VAL A 296 -2.05 -7.01 19.66
CA VAL A 296 -3.41 -6.49 19.46
C VAL A 296 -4.30 -6.72 20.67
N GLU A 297 -5.26 -5.84 20.85
CA GLU A 297 -6.42 -6.05 21.72
C GLU A 297 -7.62 -6.44 20.88
N LEU A 298 -8.43 -7.37 21.40
CA LEU A 298 -9.64 -7.86 20.76
C LEU A 298 -10.83 -7.03 21.28
N THR A 299 -11.35 -6.15 20.43
CA THR A 299 -12.45 -5.25 20.79
C THR A 299 -13.75 -5.71 20.16
N PRO A 300 -14.72 -6.24 20.93
CA PRO A 300 -16.02 -6.59 20.39
C PRO A 300 -16.84 -5.34 20.05
N LEU A 301 -17.56 -5.39 18.94
CA LEU A 301 -18.54 -4.38 18.56
C LEU A 301 -19.94 -4.88 18.95
N ASP A 302 -20.60 -4.17 19.86
CA ASP A 302 -21.92 -4.53 20.37
C ASP A 302 -23.02 -4.06 19.41
N LEU A 303 -23.17 -4.77 18.29
CA LEU A 303 -24.21 -4.44 17.32
C LEU A 303 -25.60 -4.67 17.94
N PRO A 304 -26.56 -3.76 17.68
CA PRO A 304 -27.96 -3.97 18.01
C PRO A 304 -28.44 -5.36 17.57
N GLU A 305 -29.26 -6.03 18.39
CA GLU A 305 -29.70 -7.41 18.14
C GLU A 305 -30.28 -7.62 16.73
N ASN A 306 -31.04 -6.65 16.23
CA ASN A 306 -31.61 -6.66 14.88
C ASN A 306 -30.56 -6.54 13.74
N LEU A 307 -29.33 -6.16 14.06
CA LEU A 307 -28.19 -6.04 13.13
C LEU A 307 -27.17 -7.18 13.31
N ARG A 308 -27.34 -8.07 14.28
CA ARG A 308 -26.44 -9.21 14.48
C ARG A 308 -26.60 -10.29 13.40
N HIS A 309 -27.79 -10.45 12.83
CA HIS A 309 -28.03 -11.43 11.77
C HIS A 309 -27.55 -10.92 10.40
N HIS A 310 -26.48 -11.51 9.89
CA HIS A 310 -25.83 -11.04 8.66
C HIS A 310 -26.57 -11.42 7.36
N GLY A 311 -27.59 -12.27 7.38
CA GLY A 311 -28.22 -12.79 6.14
C GLY A 311 -29.07 -11.80 5.33
N ASP A 312 -29.39 -10.62 5.87
CA ASP A 312 -30.23 -9.63 5.18
C ASP A 312 -29.38 -8.58 4.46
N LEU A 313 -29.26 -8.69 3.14
CA LEU A 313 -28.53 -7.73 2.29
C LEU A 313 -29.00 -6.28 2.48
N LEU A 314 -30.27 -6.06 2.83
CA LEU A 314 -30.81 -4.72 3.06
C LEU A 314 -30.27 -4.08 4.33
N ARG A 315 -29.69 -4.86 5.25
CA ARG A 315 -29.14 -4.40 6.53
C ARG A 315 -27.63 -4.22 6.51
N GLU A 316 -26.92 -4.62 5.46
CA GLU A 316 -25.46 -4.50 5.38
C GLU A 316 -25.00 -3.07 5.60
N THR A 317 -25.60 -2.10 4.92
CA THR A 317 -25.27 -0.68 5.11
C THR A 317 -25.47 -0.25 6.57
N ALA A 318 -26.55 -0.69 7.21
CA ALA A 318 -26.83 -0.36 8.60
C ALA A 318 -25.84 -1.04 9.57
N ILE A 319 -25.38 -2.25 9.25
CA ILE A 319 -24.33 -2.95 9.99
C ILE A 319 -23.00 -2.20 9.85
N GLU A 320 -22.60 -1.85 8.63
CA GLU A 320 -21.36 -1.09 8.35
C GLU A 320 -21.37 0.27 9.07
N GLU A 321 -22.47 1.03 8.98
CA GLU A 321 -22.64 2.30 9.68
C GLU A 321 -22.60 2.14 11.21
N ALA A 322 -23.27 1.10 11.74
CA ALA A 322 -23.23 0.81 13.16
C ALA A 322 -21.81 0.45 13.62
N MET A 323 -21.11 -0.42 12.90
CA MET A 323 -19.71 -0.80 13.17
C MET A 323 -18.80 0.42 13.17
N ALA A 324 -18.88 1.26 12.14
CA ALA A 324 -18.08 2.48 12.02
C ALA A 324 -18.35 3.45 13.20
N SER A 325 -19.62 3.65 13.56
CA SER A 325 -20.02 4.50 14.69
C SER A 325 -19.49 3.97 16.03
N GLN A 326 -19.46 2.65 16.23
CA GLN A 326 -18.89 2.06 17.44
C GLN A 326 -17.38 2.20 17.48
N LEU A 327 -16.73 1.87 16.36
CA LEU A 327 -15.29 1.85 16.27
C LEU A 327 -14.70 3.25 16.50
N GLN A 328 -15.34 4.30 15.96
CA GLN A 328 -14.95 5.69 16.19
C GLN A 328 -14.96 6.11 17.68
N ARG A 329 -15.69 5.40 18.55
CA ARG A 329 -15.68 5.65 20.00
C ARG A 329 -14.50 4.97 20.71
N VAL A 330 -13.93 3.92 20.13
CA VAL A 330 -12.85 3.14 20.72
C VAL A 330 -11.50 3.58 20.18
N ALA A 331 -11.40 3.79 18.87
CA ALA A 331 -10.18 4.23 18.20
C ALA A 331 -10.53 5.13 17.00
N PRO A 332 -9.71 6.15 16.70
CA PRO A 332 -9.94 7.00 15.55
C PRO A 332 -9.79 6.19 14.26
N LEU A 333 -10.81 6.26 13.41
CA LEU A 333 -10.72 5.79 12.04
C LEU A 333 -9.80 6.74 11.28
N ARG A 334 -8.83 6.18 10.55
CA ARG A 334 -8.04 6.93 9.58
C ARG A 334 -8.47 6.51 8.18
N ASP A 335 -8.36 7.42 7.22
CA ASP A 335 -8.70 7.22 5.81
C ASP A 335 -7.48 7.40 4.88
N HIS A 336 -6.29 7.47 5.48
CA HIS A 336 -5.04 7.74 4.78
C HIS A 336 -3.88 6.89 5.31
N PRO A 337 -2.84 6.65 4.49
CA PRO A 337 -1.58 6.07 4.95
C PRO A 337 -0.90 6.91 6.04
N PHE A 338 0.03 6.30 6.75
CA PHE A 338 0.90 6.96 7.71
C PHE A 338 1.88 7.89 7.00
N TYR A 339 2.10 9.06 7.59
CA TYR A 339 3.08 10.04 7.15
C TYR A 339 3.88 10.53 8.36
N ALA A 340 5.21 10.41 8.32
CA ALA A 340 6.07 10.78 9.45
C ALA A 340 5.96 12.26 9.86
N ALA A 341 5.77 13.18 8.93
CA ALA A 341 5.54 14.58 9.26
C ALA A 341 4.06 14.89 9.60
N GLY A 342 3.13 14.02 9.21
CA GLY A 342 1.73 14.35 9.02
C GLY A 342 1.44 14.84 7.60
N VAL A 343 0.16 14.87 7.21
CA VAL A 343 -0.24 15.22 5.84
C VAL A 343 0.15 16.67 5.53
N GLY A 344 1.10 16.85 4.59
CA GLY A 344 1.54 18.16 4.11
C GLY A 344 2.47 18.95 5.04
N ALA A 345 2.89 18.35 6.15
CA ALA A 345 3.82 18.97 7.08
C ALA A 345 5.28 18.86 6.58
N PRO A 346 6.16 19.83 6.92
CA PRO A 346 7.57 19.76 6.57
C PRO A 346 8.27 18.64 7.33
N VAL A 347 9.31 18.08 6.72
CA VAL A 347 10.18 17.09 7.37
C VAL A 347 11.21 17.83 8.21
N GLU A 348 11.09 17.72 9.53
CA GLU A 348 12.03 18.33 10.48
C GLU A 348 13.16 17.38 10.90
N ALA A 349 12.96 16.07 10.71
CA ALA A 349 13.90 15.03 11.11
C ALA A 349 13.96 13.90 10.07
N LEU A 350 15.17 13.40 9.86
CA LEU A 350 15.46 12.22 9.07
C LEU A 350 16.51 11.38 9.81
N TRP A 351 16.54 10.07 9.58
CA TRP A 351 17.49 9.15 10.21
C TRP A 351 18.39 8.50 9.18
N TRP A 352 19.58 8.06 9.58
CA TRP A 352 20.53 7.42 8.67
C TRP A 352 19.93 6.18 8.00
N HIS A 353 19.00 5.49 8.66
CA HIS A 353 18.17 4.44 8.08
C HIS A 353 17.52 4.86 6.75
N SER A 354 17.01 6.09 6.64
CA SER A 354 16.41 6.61 5.41
C SER A 354 17.41 6.63 4.25
N VAL A 355 18.66 7.01 4.51
CA VAL A 355 19.71 7.12 3.51
C VAL A 355 20.25 5.75 3.12
N ILE A 356 20.36 4.84 4.10
CA ILE A 356 20.70 3.42 3.86
C ILE A 356 19.63 2.78 2.98
N HIS A 357 18.36 2.97 3.31
CA HIS A 357 17.23 2.47 2.52
C HIS A 357 17.21 3.05 1.11
N LEU A 358 17.47 4.36 0.94
CA LEU A 358 17.63 4.99 -0.38
C LEU A 358 18.74 4.32 -1.20
N THR A 359 19.86 3.98 -0.56
CA THR A 359 20.98 3.30 -1.21
C THR A 359 20.58 1.89 -1.65
N ASP A 360 19.85 1.14 -0.82
CA ASP A 360 19.31 -0.17 -1.18
C ASP A 360 18.30 -0.09 -2.35
N GLN A 361 17.43 0.92 -2.37
CA GLN A 361 16.52 1.17 -3.50
C GLN A 361 17.26 1.44 -4.82
N LEU A 362 18.40 2.14 -4.77
CA LEU A 362 19.23 2.37 -5.95
C LEU A 362 19.92 1.10 -6.44
N HIS A 363 20.32 0.21 -5.53
CA HIS A 363 20.79 -1.13 -5.90
C HIS A 363 19.70 -1.95 -6.60
N GLU A 364 18.46 -1.92 -6.09
CA GLU A 364 17.33 -2.58 -6.74
C GLU A 364 17.04 -1.99 -8.13
N ALA A 365 17.06 -0.66 -8.25
CA ALA A 365 16.91 0.02 -9.55
C ALA A 365 18.03 -0.37 -10.53
N LEU A 366 19.27 -0.49 -10.06
CA LEU A 366 20.41 -0.94 -10.86
C LEU A 366 20.23 -2.39 -11.32
N ALA A 367 19.82 -3.29 -10.43
CA ALA A 367 19.53 -4.68 -10.77
C ALA A 367 18.39 -4.80 -11.79
N ALA A 368 17.39 -3.91 -11.71
CA ALA A 368 16.24 -3.88 -12.60
C ALA A 368 16.51 -3.20 -13.96
N CYS A 369 17.62 -2.46 -14.13
CA CYS A 369 17.83 -1.58 -15.30
C CYS A 369 17.89 -2.32 -16.65
N ALA A 370 18.29 -3.60 -16.65
CA ALA A 370 18.45 -4.37 -17.88
C ALA A 370 17.12 -4.60 -18.61
N ARG A 371 16.02 -4.73 -17.87
CA ARG A 371 14.69 -5.00 -18.42
C ARG A 371 14.13 -3.84 -19.26
N PRO A 372 14.04 -2.58 -18.76
CA PRO A 372 13.55 -1.47 -19.57
C PRO A 372 14.40 -1.23 -20.82
N ILE A 373 15.73 -1.38 -20.73
CA ILE A 373 16.64 -1.27 -21.89
C ILE A 373 16.29 -2.34 -22.94
N ALA A 374 16.11 -3.60 -22.53
CA ALA A 374 15.74 -4.68 -23.45
C ALA A 374 14.38 -4.43 -24.10
N MET A 375 13.39 -3.92 -23.34
CA MET A 375 12.07 -3.57 -23.86
C MET A 375 12.14 -2.41 -24.87
N GLN A 376 12.89 -1.35 -24.58
CA GLN A 376 13.08 -0.21 -25.49
C GLN A 376 13.81 -0.62 -26.77
N ARG A 377 14.86 -1.46 -26.66
CA ARG A 377 15.56 -2.03 -27.82
C ARG A 377 14.62 -2.82 -28.72
N ALA A 378 13.81 -3.70 -28.15
CA ALA A 378 12.83 -4.48 -28.91
C ALA A 378 11.77 -3.58 -29.57
N ALA A 379 11.30 -2.55 -28.88
CA ALA A 379 10.37 -1.56 -29.42
C ALA A 379 10.99 -0.77 -30.59
N LEU A 380 12.23 -0.32 -30.46
CA LEU A 380 12.98 0.37 -31.52
C LEU A 380 13.17 -0.54 -32.73
N GLU A 381 13.61 -1.79 -32.54
CA GLU A 381 13.77 -2.77 -33.62
C GLU A 381 12.45 -2.98 -34.38
N GLN A 382 11.34 -3.12 -33.65
CA GLN A 382 10.02 -3.23 -34.25
C GLN A 382 9.65 -1.99 -35.09
N LYS A 383 9.92 -0.78 -34.60
CA LYS A 383 9.63 0.47 -35.34
C LYS A 383 10.52 0.63 -36.57
N LEU A 384 11.80 0.27 -36.48
CA LEU A 384 12.71 0.26 -37.63
C LEU A 384 12.26 -0.75 -38.69
N GLY A 385 11.78 -1.92 -38.29
CA GLY A 385 11.18 -2.89 -39.19
C GLY A 385 9.93 -2.36 -39.90
N ALA A 386 9.05 -1.67 -39.17
CA ALA A 386 7.85 -1.04 -39.74
C ALA A 386 8.21 0.11 -40.71
N LEU A 387 9.20 0.93 -40.37
CA LEU A 387 9.72 1.98 -41.24
C LEU A 387 10.26 1.39 -42.55
N ALA A 388 11.08 0.33 -42.48
CA ALA A 388 11.61 -0.35 -43.66
C ALA A 388 10.50 -0.92 -44.56
N GLN A 389 9.42 -1.46 -43.98
CA GLN A 389 8.24 -1.91 -44.73
C GLN A 389 7.50 -0.75 -45.42
N LEU A 390 7.36 0.40 -44.76
CA LEU A 390 6.75 1.59 -45.34
C LEU A 390 7.60 2.15 -46.49
N GLU A 391 8.92 2.21 -46.32
CA GLU A 391 9.86 2.67 -47.36
C GLU A 391 9.87 1.74 -48.58
N ALA A 392 9.69 0.43 -48.37
CA ALA A 392 9.59 -0.56 -49.46
C ALA A 392 8.22 -0.54 -50.17
N ASN A 393 7.19 0.07 -49.59
CA ASN A 393 5.85 0.11 -50.14
C ASN A 393 5.64 1.34 -51.05
N PRO A 394 5.50 1.18 -52.38
CA PRO A 394 5.31 2.31 -53.29
C PRO A 394 4.00 3.09 -53.06
N ALA A 395 3.03 2.49 -52.36
CA ALA A 395 1.77 3.14 -52.01
C ALA A 395 1.85 3.96 -50.71
N ALA A 396 2.94 3.86 -49.93
CA ALA A 396 3.11 4.62 -48.71
C ALA A 396 3.28 6.11 -49.02
N THR A 397 2.59 6.97 -48.26
CA THR A 397 2.73 8.42 -48.36
C THR A 397 4.02 8.89 -47.70
N ALA A 398 4.66 9.93 -48.23
CA ALA A 398 5.85 10.55 -47.63
C ALA A 398 5.65 10.94 -46.15
N ASP A 399 4.48 11.47 -45.81
CA ASP A 399 4.13 11.85 -44.43
C ASP A 399 4.14 10.65 -43.47
N ALA A 400 3.72 9.47 -43.94
CA ALA A 400 3.70 8.25 -43.12
C ALA A 400 5.11 7.72 -42.85
N VAL A 401 5.98 7.76 -43.88
CA VAL A 401 7.40 7.40 -43.74
C VAL A 401 8.10 8.36 -42.79
N GLU A 402 7.87 9.67 -42.95
CA GLU A 402 8.45 10.69 -42.06
C GLU A 402 7.99 10.53 -40.61
N HIS A 403 6.70 10.28 -40.39
CA HIS A 403 6.18 10.03 -39.04
C HIS A 403 6.77 8.76 -38.40
N ALA A 404 6.89 7.67 -39.16
CA ALA A 404 7.52 6.44 -38.69
C ALA A 404 9.00 6.65 -38.36
N ARG A 405 9.71 7.42 -39.18
CA ARG A 405 11.11 7.80 -38.94
C ARG A 405 11.26 8.62 -37.66
N GLN A 406 10.47 9.68 -37.50
CA GLN A 406 10.46 10.48 -36.28
C GLN A 406 10.17 9.65 -35.02
N THR A 407 9.27 8.66 -35.13
CA THR A 407 8.98 7.75 -34.02
C THR A 407 10.16 6.85 -33.68
N ALA A 408 10.86 6.32 -34.70
CA ALA A 408 12.05 5.49 -34.50
C ALA A 408 13.22 6.32 -33.92
N ASP A 409 13.45 7.53 -34.45
CA ASP A 409 14.46 8.46 -33.96
C ASP A 409 14.20 8.82 -32.48
N TYR A 410 12.95 9.10 -32.12
CA TYR A 410 12.56 9.37 -30.73
C TYR A 410 12.87 8.20 -29.79
N LEU A 411 12.52 6.97 -30.18
CA LEU A 411 12.82 5.78 -29.36
C LEU A 411 14.32 5.50 -29.27
N ALA A 412 15.09 5.83 -30.32
CA ALA A 412 16.54 5.69 -30.29
C ALA A 412 17.18 6.68 -29.31
N GLU A 413 16.71 7.93 -29.28
CA GLU A 413 17.12 8.95 -28.29
C GLU A 413 16.78 8.51 -26.85
N GLU A 414 15.54 8.03 -26.60
CA GLU A 414 15.14 7.53 -25.28
C GLU A 414 15.97 6.32 -24.82
N LEU A 415 16.30 5.41 -25.73
CA LEU A 415 17.13 4.25 -25.45
C LEU A 415 18.57 4.68 -25.11
N GLU A 416 19.17 5.58 -25.90
CA GLU A 416 20.52 6.10 -25.62
C GLU A 416 20.57 6.80 -24.25
N GLU A 417 19.56 7.59 -23.93
CA GLU A 417 19.43 8.25 -22.62
C GLU A 417 19.34 7.21 -21.49
N THR A 418 18.48 6.20 -21.63
CA THR A 418 18.29 5.15 -20.62
C THR A 418 19.56 4.32 -20.42
N GLU A 419 20.27 3.99 -21.50
CA GLU A 419 21.57 3.29 -21.45
C GLU A 419 22.63 4.13 -20.74
N ALA A 420 22.71 5.43 -21.04
CA ALA A 420 23.61 6.36 -20.37
C ALA A 420 23.30 6.51 -18.87
N GLN A 421 22.01 6.57 -18.51
CA GLN A 421 21.58 6.58 -17.11
C GLN A 421 22.00 5.30 -16.38
N CYS A 422 21.77 4.11 -16.96
CA CYS A 422 22.16 2.86 -16.29
C CYS A 422 23.69 2.74 -16.19
N ALA A 423 24.44 3.21 -17.19
CA ALA A 423 25.90 3.20 -17.12
C ALA A 423 26.47 4.12 -16.01
N ALA A 424 25.77 5.21 -15.67
CA ALA A 424 26.19 6.17 -14.66
C ALA A 424 25.65 5.87 -13.24
N LEU A 425 24.62 5.04 -13.11
CA LEU A 425 23.99 4.70 -11.83
C LEU A 425 24.95 4.03 -10.83
N PRO A 426 25.88 3.12 -11.22
CA PRO A 426 26.85 2.54 -10.30
C PRO A 426 27.70 3.56 -9.55
N ASP A 427 28.13 4.64 -10.21
CA ASP A 427 28.93 5.70 -9.58
C ASP A 427 28.13 6.44 -8.50
N MET A 428 26.82 6.64 -8.72
CA MET A 428 25.93 7.24 -7.72
C MET A 428 25.75 6.30 -6.52
N VAL A 429 25.56 5.00 -6.77
CA VAL A 429 25.47 3.98 -5.72
C VAL A 429 26.75 3.94 -4.89
N GLU A 430 27.93 3.90 -5.51
CA GLU A 430 29.22 3.91 -4.81
C GLU A 430 29.41 5.17 -3.95
N ALA A 431 29.01 6.34 -4.48
CA ALA A 431 29.06 7.60 -3.74
C ALA A 431 28.18 7.58 -2.48
N LEU A 432 26.95 7.06 -2.58
CA LEU A 432 26.03 6.90 -1.46
C LEU A 432 26.52 5.85 -0.45
N GLU A 433 27.06 4.73 -0.91
CA GLU A 433 27.68 3.73 -0.03
C GLU A 433 28.83 4.34 0.80
N GLY A 434 29.68 5.15 0.18
CA GLY A 434 30.71 5.91 0.87
C GLY A 434 30.16 6.91 1.88
N PHE A 435 29.01 7.54 1.58
CA PHE A 435 28.35 8.50 2.45
C PHE A 435 27.73 7.86 3.70
N ILE A 436 27.15 6.65 3.57
CA ILE A 436 26.52 5.90 4.68
C ILE A 436 27.50 5.03 5.47
N ALA A 437 28.74 4.86 5.01
CA ALA A 437 29.70 3.95 5.62
C ALA A 437 29.92 4.22 7.12
N GLY A 438 29.64 3.21 7.95
CA GLY A 438 29.84 3.27 9.40
C GLY A 438 28.83 4.13 10.17
N ARG A 439 27.73 4.55 9.53
CA ARG A 439 26.65 5.29 10.18
C ARG A 439 25.70 4.34 10.91
N ASP A 440 25.26 4.74 12.10
CA ASP A 440 24.23 4.03 12.86
C ASP A 440 22.84 4.39 12.29
N PRO A 441 22.02 3.40 11.83
CA PRO A 441 20.74 3.67 11.18
C PRO A 441 19.77 4.52 12.01
N TRP A 442 19.82 4.40 13.33
CA TRP A 442 18.86 5.06 14.23
C TRP A 442 19.32 6.43 14.72
N THR A 443 20.50 6.87 14.29
CA THR A 443 20.97 8.23 14.56
C THR A 443 20.28 9.22 13.59
N GLN A 444 19.77 10.33 14.14
CA GLN A 444 19.18 11.42 13.36
C GLN A 444 20.28 12.17 12.57
N LEU A 445 19.96 12.60 11.35
CA LEU A 445 20.85 13.43 10.53
C LEU A 445 21.04 14.81 11.17
N SER A 446 22.24 15.37 11.04
CA SER A 446 22.42 16.81 11.29
C SER A 446 21.68 17.65 10.24
N PRO A 447 21.40 18.94 10.50
CA PRO A 447 20.80 19.83 9.50
C PRO A 447 21.60 19.88 8.19
N GLU A 448 22.93 19.92 8.27
CA GLU A 448 23.80 19.92 7.09
C GLU A 448 23.74 18.58 6.34
N GLU A 449 23.65 17.46 7.04
CA GLU A 449 23.49 16.14 6.43
C GLU A 449 22.10 16.01 5.77
N LEU A 450 21.06 16.59 6.36
CA LEU A 450 19.71 16.63 5.78
C LEU A 450 19.69 17.42 4.46
N ASP A 451 20.35 18.58 4.41
CA ASP A 451 20.48 19.38 3.18
C ASP A 451 21.21 18.58 2.08
N VAL A 452 22.28 17.86 2.42
CA VAL A 452 23.00 16.99 1.47
C VAL A 452 22.08 15.89 0.93
N VAL A 453 21.26 15.27 1.78
CA VAL A 453 20.31 14.23 1.33
C VAL A 453 19.21 14.81 0.45
N ALA A 454 18.75 16.03 0.72
CA ALA A 454 17.79 16.73 -0.14
C ALA A 454 18.37 16.94 -1.55
N ASP A 455 19.61 17.41 -1.63
CA ASP A 455 20.32 17.61 -2.89
C ASP A 455 20.56 16.29 -3.62
N LEU A 456 21.01 15.25 -2.92
CA LEU A 456 21.20 13.91 -3.49
C LEU A 456 19.90 13.33 -4.04
N LEU A 457 18.79 13.44 -3.30
CA LEU A 457 17.50 12.94 -3.75
C LEU A 457 17.02 13.69 -5.00
N SER A 458 17.19 15.02 -5.04
CA SER A 458 16.89 15.83 -6.22
C SER A 458 17.75 15.42 -7.42
N GLU A 459 19.05 15.23 -7.21
CA GLU A 459 19.99 14.80 -8.26
C GLU A 459 19.62 13.41 -8.79
N VAL A 460 19.25 12.47 -7.91
CA VAL A 460 18.83 11.12 -8.30
C VAL A 460 17.62 11.19 -9.24
N HIS A 461 16.59 11.98 -8.89
CA HIS A 461 15.40 12.12 -9.74
C HIS A 461 15.67 12.91 -11.02
N GLU A 462 16.56 13.91 -10.98
CA GLU A 462 16.91 14.70 -12.18
C GLU A 462 17.75 13.89 -13.17
N ARG A 463 18.71 13.09 -12.70
CA ARG A 463 19.65 12.35 -13.55
C ARG A 463 19.19 10.95 -13.93
N PHE A 464 18.42 10.28 -13.07
CA PHE A 464 18.04 8.87 -13.23
C PHE A 464 16.53 8.64 -13.17
N GLY A 465 15.71 9.69 -13.33
CA GLY A 465 14.27 9.66 -13.10
C GLY A 465 13.54 8.49 -13.75
N GLU A 466 13.86 8.15 -15.00
CA GLU A 466 13.20 7.04 -15.70
C GLU A 466 13.53 5.67 -15.10
N LEU A 467 14.76 5.46 -14.63
CA LEU A 467 15.19 4.21 -14.00
C LEU A 467 14.66 4.07 -12.57
N VAL A 468 14.61 5.17 -11.82
CA VAL A 468 14.35 5.12 -10.37
C VAL A 468 12.90 5.39 -10.00
N ARG A 469 12.03 5.82 -10.92
CA ARG A 469 10.63 6.24 -10.64
C ARG A 469 9.77 5.22 -9.90
N HIS A 470 10.10 3.92 -9.98
CA HIS A 470 9.37 2.83 -9.32
C HIS A 470 10.07 2.28 -8.06
N HIS A 471 11.25 2.78 -7.74
CA HIS A 471 12.10 2.29 -6.66
C HIS A 471 12.35 3.40 -5.62
N VAL A 472 12.84 4.54 -6.07
CA VAL A 472 13.28 5.61 -5.17
C VAL A 472 12.10 6.48 -4.71
N PRO A 473 11.96 6.73 -3.40
CA PRO A 473 10.98 7.67 -2.88
C PRO A 473 11.05 9.05 -3.54
N GLY A 474 9.92 9.63 -3.89
CA GLY A 474 9.81 10.94 -4.55
C GLY A 474 10.04 12.15 -3.62
N SER A 475 10.22 11.95 -2.32
CA SER A 475 10.41 13.06 -1.37
C SER A 475 11.09 12.64 -0.06
N LEU A 476 11.67 13.60 0.66
CA LEU A 476 12.16 13.42 2.02
C LEU A 476 11.06 12.93 2.98
N ALA A 477 9.81 13.33 2.75
CA ALA A 477 8.68 12.94 3.60
C ALA A 477 8.40 11.44 3.52
N GLN A 478 8.52 10.86 2.32
CA GLN A 478 8.41 9.41 2.13
C GLN A 478 9.58 8.67 2.79
N LEU A 479 10.81 9.18 2.67
CA LEU A 479 11.98 8.62 3.36
C LEU A 479 11.81 8.63 4.89
N ALA A 480 11.38 9.76 5.46
CA ALA A 480 11.10 9.85 6.89
C ALA A 480 9.99 8.88 7.33
N THR A 481 8.95 8.72 6.50
CA THR A 481 7.84 7.77 6.73
C THR A 481 8.35 6.33 6.84
N LEU A 482 9.24 5.92 5.94
CA LEU A 482 9.85 4.59 5.97
C LEU A 482 10.64 4.37 7.26
N SER A 483 11.52 5.31 7.63
CA SER A 483 12.28 5.21 8.87
C SER A 483 11.41 5.14 10.12
N VAL A 484 10.34 5.94 10.20
CA VAL A 484 9.45 5.92 11.37
C VAL A 484 8.66 4.60 11.46
N ARG A 485 8.21 4.04 10.33
CA ARG A 485 7.59 2.71 10.29
C ARG A 485 8.57 1.63 10.75
N ALA A 486 9.81 1.67 10.27
CA ALA A 486 10.86 0.75 10.69
C ALA A 486 11.19 0.87 12.18
N MET A 487 11.27 2.10 12.73
CA MET A 487 11.56 2.34 14.14
C MET A 487 10.45 1.83 15.07
N VAL A 488 9.18 2.05 14.74
CA VAL A 488 8.06 1.74 15.65
C VAL A 488 7.82 0.23 15.82
N SER A 489 8.16 -0.57 14.81
CA SER A 489 8.10 -2.04 14.86
C SER A 489 9.46 -2.72 14.93
N GLY A 490 10.53 -1.94 15.01
CA GLY A 490 11.91 -2.41 15.01
C GLY A 490 12.37 -2.93 16.37
N PRO A 491 13.68 -3.18 16.50
CA PRO A 491 14.26 -3.56 17.78
C PRO A 491 14.18 -2.42 18.81
N PRO A 492 14.39 -2.71 20.12
CA PRO A 492 14.24 -1.71 21.18
C PRO A 492 15.04 -0.42 20.98
N GLU A 493 16.25 -0.50 20.42
CA GLU A 493 17.08 0.65 20.10
C GLU A 493 16.48 1.54 18.99
N ALA A 494 15.76 0.96 18.03
CA ALA A 494 15.09 1.72 16.97
C ALA A 494 13.88 2.46 17.53
N LEU A 495 13.07 1.79 18.37
CA LEU A 495 11.96 2.43 19.06
C LEU A 495 12.44 3.54 20.01
N ALA A 496 13.57 3.34 20.69
CA ALA A 496 14.16 4.34 21.58
C ALA A 496 14.65 5.59 20.85
N ALA A 497 14.98 5.49 19.56
CA ALA A 497 15.36 6.63 18.71
C ALA A 497 14.16 7.42 18.17
N LEU A 498 12.93 6.90 18.32
CA LEU A 498 11.72 7.56 17.85
C LEU A 498 11.36 8.76 18.74
N PRO A 499 11.09 9.95 18.17
CA PRO A 499 10.66 11.10 18.95
C PRO A 499 9.36 10.81 19.71
N GLY A 500 9.28 11.28 20.96
CA GLY A 500 8.15 10.99 21.84
C GLY A 500 6.80 11.49 21.31
N ASP A 501 6.78 12.68 20.72
CA ASP A 501 5.60 13.28 20.09
C ASP A 501 5.13 12.49 18.85
N VAL A 502 6.07 11.96 18.06
CA VAL A 502 5.76 11.08 16.92
C VAL A 502 5.17 9.75 17.42
N LEU A 503 5.73 9.16 18.47
CA LEU A 503 5.21 7.94 19.09
C LEU A 503 3.82 8.15 19.69
N GLU A 504 3.61 9.24 20.41
CA GLU A 504 2.31 9.64 20.96
C GLU A 504 1.27 9.76 19.85
N ARG A 505 1.61 10.40 18.73
CA ARG A 505 0.73 10.51 17.56
C ARG A 505 0.44 9.15 16.92
N ILE A 506 1.43 8.28 16.77
CA ILE A 506 1.22 6.91 16.25
C ILE A 506 0.21 6.16 17.14
N ASN A 507 0.41 6.24 18.45
CA ASN A 507 -0.46 5.62 19.43
C ASN A 507 -1.86 6.23 19.48
N ALA A 508 -2.01 7.51 19.17
CA ALA A 508 -3.33 8.14 19.09
C ALA A 508 -4.05 7.73 17.80
N ASP A 509 -3.41 7.90 16.64
CA ASP A 509 -4.12 8.03 15.35
C ASP A 509 -3.92 6.83 14.41
N TYR A 510 -2.93 5.95 14.65
CA TYR A 510 -2.50 4.93 13.69
C TYR A 510 -2.60 3.49 14.23
N ARG A 511 -3.46 3.27 15.23
CA ARG A 511 -3.70 1.94 15.81
C ARG A 511 -4.60 1.03 14.95
N LEU A 512 -5.27 1.60 13.96
CA LEU A 512 -6.14 0.91 13.01
C LEU A 512 -5.58 1.00 11.57
N PRO A 513 -5.93 0.06 10.67
CA PRO A 513 -5.72 0.20 9.23
C PRO A 513 -6.59 1.33 8.64
N PRO A 514 -6.25 1.88 7.46
CA PRO A 514 -6.86 3.09 6.92
C PRO A 514 -8.14 2.88 6.12
N ILE A 515 -8.49 1.65 5.77
CA ILE A 515 -9.69 1.39 4.97
C ILE A 515 -10.45 0.26 5.62
N ASP A 516 -9.96 -0.96 5.44
CA ASP A 516 -10.64 -2.16 5.91
C ASP A 516 -10.01 -2.68 7.19
N GLN A 517 -10.85 -2.85 8.21
CA GLN A 517 -10.41 -3.21 9.55
C GLN A 517 -9.96 -4.67 9.64
N HIS A 518 -8.93 -4.91 10.45
CA HIS A 518 -8.57 -6.27 10.85
C HIS A 518 -9.64 -6.77 11.82
N GLN A 519 -10.29 -7.89 11.50
CA GLN A 519 -11.42 -8.36 12.29
C GLN A 519 -11.55 -9.88 12.30
N ILE A 520 -12.26 -10.36 13.32
CA ILE A 520 -12.72 -11.73 13.50
C ILE A 520 -14.24 -11.67 13.61
N PHE A 521 -14.95 -12.64 13.03
CA PHE A 521 -16.41 -12.67 12.93
C PHE A 521 -17.00 -11.44 12.23
N GLY A 522 -18.33 -11.36 12.24
CA GLY A 522 -19.08 -10.26 11.64
C GLY A 522 -19.20 -10.34 10.13
N LEU A 523 -19.72 -9.24 9.58
CA LEU A 523 -19.75 -9.03 8.13
C LEU A 523 -18.32 -8.69 7.66
N PRO A 524 -17.77 -9.36 6.64
CA PRO A 524 -16.52 -8.94 6.01
C PRO A 524 -16.64 -7.52 5.46
N ALA A 525 -15.51 -6.83 5.33
CA ALA A 525 -15.47 -5.55 4.64
C ALA A 525 -15.60 -5.75 3.12
N ARG A 526 -16.34 -4.83 2.48
CA ARG A 526 -16.65 -4.74 1.03
C ARG A 526 -17.51 -5.88 0.45
N ARG A 527 -18.46 -5.52 -0.44
CA ARG A 527 -19.67 -6.30 -0.77
C ARG A 527 -19.57 -7.29 -1.93
N ALA A 528 -18.43 -7.43 -2.62
CA ALA A 528 -18.38 -8.22 -3.85
C ALA A 528 -18.05 -9.70 -3.56
N ALA A 529 -18.98 -10.62 -3.88
CA ALA A 529 -18.90 -12.09 -3.82
C ALA A 529 -19.27 -12.77 -2.49
N ARG A 530 -20.46 -12.47 -1.96
CA ARG A 530 -21.05 -13.20 -0.82
C ARG A 530 -21.50 -14.64 -1.15
N SER A 531 -21.71 -14.96 -2.43
CA SER A 531 -22.42 -16.18 -2.83
C SER A 531 -21.66 -17.48 -2.61
N GLU A 532 -20.33 -17.48 -2.56
CA GLU A 532 -19.55 -18.73 -2.47
C GLU A 532 -19.32 -19.22 -1.03
N HIS A 533 -19.45 -18.34 -0.04
CA HIS A 533 -19.11 -18.63 1.37
C HIS A 533 -20.23 -18.21 2.34
N ASP A 534 -21.48 -18.22 1.89
CA ASP A 534 -22.60 -17.88 2.75
C ASP A 534 -22.76 -18.93 3.85
N GLY A 535 -22.70 -18.50 5.11
CA GLY A 535 -22.73 -19.36 6.29
C GLY A 535 -21.37 -19.75 6.89
N ASP A 536 -20.25 -19.48 6.21
CA ASP A 536 -18.92 -19.71 6.78
C ASP A 536 -18.59 -18.66 7.87
N ILE A 537 -17.89 -19.12 8.92
CA ILE A 537 -17.35 -18.27 9.98
C ILE A 537 -16.13 -17.53 9.43
N LEU A 538 -16.15 -16.20 9.50
CA LEU A 538 -14.96 -15.38 9.27
C LEU A 538 -14.00 -15.53 10.46
N LEU A 539 -12.92 -16.30 10.30
CA LEU A 539 -11.91 -16.50 11.33
C LEU A 539 -10.97 -15.31 11.47
N LEU A 540 -10.61 -14.69 10.35
CA LEU A 540 -9.73 -13.53 10.33
C LEU A 540 -9.86 -12.80 9.00
N GLN A 541 -9.92 -11.47 9.05
CA GLN A 541 -9.77 -10.59 7.89
C GLN A 541 -8.57 -9.67 8.10
N LEU A 542 -7.73 -9.53 7.07
CA LEU A 542 -6.61 -8.62 7.03
C LEU A 542 -6.75 -7.70 5.81
N GLY A 543 -7.03 -6.42 6.04
CA GLY A 543 -7.05 -5.37 5.00
C GLY A 543 -5.67 -4.77 4.75
N TYR A 544 -5.63 -3.75 3.88
CA TYR A 544 -4.44 -2.93 3.67
C TYR A 544 -3.99 -2.30 5.00
N ASP A 545 -2.72 -2.43 5.35
CA ASP A 545 -2.15 -1.77 6.51
C ASP A 545 -0.67 -1.46 6.33
N ASP A 546 -0.40 -0.21 6.03
CA ASP A 546 0.97 0.30 5.89
C ASP A 546 1.76 0.19 7.18
N MET A 547 1.18 0.25 8.37
CA MET A 547 1.98 0.06 9.61
C MET A 547 2.43 -1.40 9.80
N MET A 548 1.83 -2.34 9.05
CA MET A 548 2.18 -3.76 9.03
C MET A 548 2.89 -4.19 7.72
N GLU A 549 3.22 -3.23 6.84
CA GLU A 549 3.75 -3.51 5.49
C GLU A 549 2.83 -4.42 4.65
N TRP A 550 1.54 -4.40 4.99
CA TRP A 550 0.45 -5.06 4.30
C TRP A 550 -0.08 -4.18 3.19
N CYS A 551 0.80 -3.85 2.24
CA CYS A 551 0.53 -2.96 1.13
C CYS A 551 -0.07 -3.73 -0.06
N TRP A 552 -1.23 -4.35 0.14
CA TRP A 552 -1.92 -5.10 -0.91
C TRP A 552 -2.27 -4.17 -2.09
N ALA A 553 -2.07 -4.66 -3.31
CA ALA A 553 -2.52 -3.95 -4.50
C ALA A 553 -4.03 -3.65 -4.39
N GLU A 554 -4.44 -2.48 -4.90
CA GLU A 554 -5.86 -2.13 -5.06
C GLU A 554 -6.67 -2.34 -3.76
N GLY A 555 -6.14 -1.98 -2.59
CA GLY A 555 -6.87 -2.13 -1.32
C GLY A 555 -7.41 -3.53 -1.07
N GLY A 556 -6.66 -4.56 -1.49
CA GLY A 556 -7.10 -5.95 -1.37
C GLY A 556 -7.28 -6.41 0.07
N LEU A 557 -7.97 -7.54 0.24
CA LEU A 557 -8.22 -8.15 1.55
C LEU A 557 -7.95 -9.65 1.54
N TYR A 558 -7.29 -10.12 2.59
CA TYR A 558 -7.23 -11.54 2.94
C TYR A 558 -8.35 -11.90 3.91
N GLN A 559 -9.05 -13.00 3.67
CA GLN A 559 -10.09 -13.53 4.55
C GLN A 559 -9.91 -15.02 4.77
N PHE A 560 -9.73 -15.41 6.02
CA PHE A 560 -9.77 -16.80 6.48
C PHE A 560 -11.19 -17.16 6.88
N ARG A 561 -11.71 -18.24 6.30
CA ARG A 561 -13.07 -18.72 6.52
C ARG A 561 -13.08 -20.19 6.85
N ILE A 562 -14.01 -20.63 7.68
CA ILE A 562 -14.21 -22.04 8.00
C ILE A 562 -15.71 -22.33 8.14
N ALA A 563 -16.13 -23.51 7.71
CA ALA A 563 -17.50 -23.94 7.92
C ALA A 563 -17.77 -24.17 9.43
N PRO A 564 -18.98 -23.86 9.94
CA PRO A 564 -19.28 -24.00 11.36
C PRO A 564 -19.04 -25.40 11.93
N GLN A 565 -19.38 -26.45 11.15
CA GLN A 565 -19.16 -27.84 11.55
C GLN A 565 -17.68 -28.20 11.69
N ASP A 566 -16.81 -27.64 10.85
CA ASP A 566 -15.37 -27.90 10.89
C ASP A 566 -14.72 -27.15 12.06
N ALA A 567 -15.14 -25.92 12.32
CA ALA A 567 -14.73 -25.18 13.52
C ALA A 567 -15.12 -25.92 14.81
N ALA A 568 -16.37 -26.41 14.89
CA ALA A 568 -16.86 -27.17 16.03
C ALA A 568 -16.11 -28.51 16.22
N ALA A 569 -15.68 -29.13 15.12
CA ALA A 569 -14.87 -30.35 15.15
C ALA A 569 -13.37 -30.10 15.38
N GLY A 570 -12.92 -28.83 15.41
CA GLY A 570 -11.50 -28.48 15.48
C GLY A 570 -10.72 -28.86 14.22
N ASN A 571 -11.39 -28.97 13.07
CA ASN A 571 -10.79 -29.29 11.77
C ASN A 571 -10.24 -28.02 11.09
N TRP A 572 -9.22 -27.41 11.68
CA TRP A 572 -8.64 -26.15 11.19
C TRP A 572 -8.00 -26.26 9.81
N SER A 573 -7.66 -27.47 9.37
CA SER A 573 -7.18 -27.74 8.00
C SER A 573 -8.22 -27.49 6.92
N ALA A 574 -9.51 -27.42 7.27
CA ALA A 574 -10.60 -27.05 6.36
C ALA A 574 -10.79 -25.53 6.22
N ALA A 575 -10.02 -24.73 6.95
CA ALA A 575 -10.06 -23.28 6.77
C ALA A 575 -9.53 -22.92 5.37
N SER A 576 -10.25 -22.03 4.69
CA SER A 576 -9.88 -21.49 3.38
C SER A 576 -9.39 -20.05 3.51
N LEU A 577 -8.45 -19.66 2.65
CA LEU A 577 -8.00 -18.29 2.49
C LEU A 577 -8.45 -17.77 1.13
N THR A 578 -9.12 -16.62 1.11
CA THR A 578 -9.42 -15.89 -0.12
C THR A 578 -8.72 -14.55 -0.13
N PHE A 579 -8.17 -14.14 -1.27
CA PHE A 579 -7.71 -12.78 -1.53
C PHE A 579 -8.69 -12.08 -2.47
N ARG A 580 -9.06 -10.83 -2.18
CA ARG A 580 -9.99 -10.04 -2.99
C ARG A 580 -9.39 -8.69 -3.33
N ASP A 581 -9.32 -8.34 -4.61
CA ASP A 581 -8.97 -7.01 -5.12
C ASP A 581 -10.19 -6.07 -5.04
N SER A 582 -9.98 -4.74 -4.91
CA SER A 582 -11.06 -3.76 -4.74
C SER A 582 -11.80 -3.35 -6.00
#